data_AF-A0A0G4NGT1-F1
#
_entry.id   AF-A0A0G4NGT1-F1
#
_cell.length_a   1.000
_cell.length_b   1.000
_cell.length_c   1.000
_cell.angle_alpha   90.00
_cell.angle_beta   90.00
_cell.angle_gamma   90.00
#
_symmetry.space_group_name_H-M   'P 1'
#
loop_
_entity.id
_entity.type
_entity.pdbx_description
1 polymer ?
#
loop_
_entity_poly.entity_id
_entity_poly.type
_entity_poly.pdbx_seq_one_letter_code
_entity_poly.pdbx_strand_id
1 'polypeptide(L)'
;NESTSLNGELSTGLSKRDKRSSVADRSALWNSQMQALYKNVEGTQKFLPNAPGRHVIQNAGQWIELDNATYKSRRATQIFLLNDHLLIASRKKRKTDGPPREGQGNIIKLVADRCWPLLDVEVFDMAGSSESSSTRSKLTDAIRVRG
;
A
#
# COMPACT_ATOMS: atom_id res chain seq x y z
N ASN A 1 43.65 -1.07 51.59
CA ASN A 1 42.19 -1.22 51.64
C ASN A 1 41.59 -0.12 50.77
N GLU A 2 41.68 -0.26 49.45
CA GLU A 2 41.07 0.66 48.49
C GLU A 2 40.59 -0.17 47.31
N SER A 3 39.28 -0.37 47.25
CA SER A 3 38.59 -0.95 46.10
C SER A 3 37.59 0.09 45.62
N THR A 4 38.03 0.92 44.69
CA THR A 4 37.16 1.83 43.92
C THR A 4 36.40 1.00 42.89
N SER A 5 35.18 0.60 43.25
CA SER A 5 34.25 -0.07 42.34
C SER A 5 33.73 0.93 41.29
N LEU A 6 34.16 0.73 40.05
CA LEU A 6 33.58 1.31 38.84
C LEU A 6 32.19 0.68 38.63
N ASN A 7 31.14 1.28 39.18
CA ASN A 7 29.77 0.85 38.88
C ASN A 7 29.24 1.65 37.68
N GLY A 8 29.28 1.00 36.51
CA GLY A 8 28.54 1.45 35.35
C GLY A 8 27.05 1.28 35.56
N GLU A 9 26.30 2.35 35.40
CA GLU A 9 24.87 2.28 35.09
C GLU A 9 24.59 3.24 33.93
N LEU A 10 24.77 2.72 32.71
CA LEU A 10 24.13 3.25 31.52
C LEU A 10 22.61 3.12 31.74
N SER A 11 22.01 4.16 32.30
CA SER A 11 20.57 4.28 32.50
C SER A 11 19.88 4.54 31.16
N THR A 12 19.70 3.48 30.37
CA THR A 12 18.86 3.46 29.15
C THR A 12 17.38 3.48 29.53
N GLY A 13 16.95 4.47 30.30
CA GLY A 13 15.60 4.64 30.80
C GLY A 13 14.99 5.94 30.32
N LEU A 14 14.60 6.01 29.05
CA LEU A 14 13.81 7.14 28.53
C LEU A 14 12.63 7.43 29.47
N SER A 15 12.40 8.70 29.80
CA SER A 15 11.37 9.09 30.75
C SER A 15 9.97 8.69 30.25
N LYS A 16 8.99 8.56 31.15
CA LYS A 16 7.58 8.31 30.76
C LYS A 16 7.06 9.37 29.78
N ARG A 17 7.62 10.58 29.78
CA ARG A 17 7.28 11.67 28.86
C ARG A 17 7.87 11.45 27.47
N ASP A 18 9.13 11.04 27.39
CA ASP A 18 9.81 10.74 26.12
C ASP A 18 9.23 9.50 25.42
N LYS A 19 8.78 8.51 26.20
CA LYS A 19 8.04 7.37 25.65
C LYS A 19 6.71 7.80 25.00
N ARG A 20 6.02 8.79 25.59
CA ARG A 20 4.74 9.31 25.08
C ARG A 20 4.90 10.19 23.83
N SER A 21 5.98 10.96 23.73
CA SER A 21 6.26 11.75 22.51
C SER A 21 6.46 10.83 21.30
N SER A 22 7.25 9.77 21.43
CA SER A 22 7.50 8.82 20.32
C SER A 22 6.23 8.16 19.75
N VAL A 23 5.21 7.92 20.59
CA VAL A 23 3.91 7.37 20.17
C VAL A 23 3.05 8.42 19.48
N ALA A 24 3.08 9.67 19.98
CA ALA A 24 2.41 10.79 19.36
C ALA A 24 2.97 11.08 17.96
N ASP A 25 4.29 11.05 17.81
CA ASP A 25 4.99 11.25 16.54
C ASP A 25 4.61 10.17 15.52
N ARG A 26 4.56 8.90 15.95
CA ARG A 26 4.14 7.79 15.08
C ARG A 26 2.69 7.93 14.62
N SER A 27 1.81 8.30 15.54
CA SER A 27 0.40 8.51 15.24
C SER A 27 0.21 9.66 14.24
N ALA A 28 0.98 10.75 14.39
CA ALA A 28 0.96 11.87 13.44
C ALA A 28 1.46 11.46 12.05
N LEU A 29 2.54 10.68 11.96
CA LEU A 29 3.07 10.16 10.70
C LEU A 29 2.04 9.28 9.98
N TRP A 30 1.46 8.32 10.69
CA TRP A 30 0.44 7.41 10.15
C TRP A 30 -0.81 8.14 9.67
N ASN A 31 -1.28 9.12 10.45
CA ASN A 31 -2.38 9.98 10.03
C ASN A 31 -2.03 10.75 8.74
N SER A 32 -0.83 11.31 8.64
CA SER A 32 -0.37 12.01 7.43
C SER A 32 -0.35 11.09 6.20
N GLN A 33 0.15 9.86 6.36
CA GLN A 33 0.15 8.85 5.29
C GLN A 33 -1.28 8.50 4.84
N MET A 34 -2.20 8.31 5.78
CA MET A 34 -3.61 8.02 5.47
C MET A 34 -4.32 9.21 4.80
N GLN A 35 -4.07 10.43 5.25
CA GLN A 35 -4.62 11.63 4.59
C GLN A 35 -4.09 11.79 3.17
N ALA A 36 -2.81 11.51 2.93
CA ALA A 36 -2.25 11.48 1.59
C ALA A 36 -2.92 10.42 0.71
N LEU A 37 -3.19 9.22 1.24
CA LEU A 37 -3.90 8.17 0.51
C LEU A 37 -5.33 8.63 0.13
N TYR A 38 -6.09 9.18 1.08
CA TYR A 38 -7.45 9.67 0.84
C TYR A 38 -7.52 10.77 -0.21
N LYS A 39 -6.51 11.65 -0.26
CA LYS A 39 -6.40 12.71 -1.26
C LYS A 39 -6.06 12.18 -2.66
N ASN A 40 -5.16 11.20 -2.73
CA ASN A 40 -4.61 10.71 -4.00
C ASN A 40 -5.48 9.63 -4.66
N VAL A 41 -6.25 8.88 -3.87
CA VAL A 41 -7.10 7.79 -4.36
C VAL A 41 -8.56 8.09 -4.00
N GLU A 42 -9.35 8.36 -5.03
CA GLU A 42 -10.77 8.68 -4.90
C GLU A 42 -11.56 7.48 -4.36
N GLY A 43 -12.49 7.72 -3.43
CA GLY A 43 -13.37 6.68 -2.89
C GLY A 43 -12.74 5.80 -1.81
N THR A 44 -11.47 6.02 -1.44
CA THR A 44 -10.76 5.21 -0.43
C THR A 44 -11.51 5.13 0.90
N GLN A 45 -12.09 6.24 1.38
CA GLN A 45 -12.81 6.28 2.66
C GLN A 45 -14.04 5.37 2.71
N LYS A 46 -14.59 4.95 1.55
CA LYS A 46 -15.69 3.97 1.51
C LYS A 46 -15.24 2.57 1.92
N PHE A 47 -13.97 2.24 1.67
CA PHE A 47 -13.38 0.94 1.96
C PHE A 47 -12.57 0.96 3.25
N LEU A 48 -11.92 2.09 3.52
CA LEU A 48 -11.03 2.28 4.66
C LEU A 48 -11.56 3.42 5.53
N PRO A 49 -12.59 3.18 6.37
CA PRO A 49 -13.01 4.16 7.36
C PRO A 49 -11.86 4.47 8.32
N ASN A 50 -11.95 5.60 9.02
CA ASN A 50 -10.88 5.99 9.94
C ASN A 50 -10.76 4.96 11.10
N ALA A 51 -9.58 4.38 11.26
CA ALA A 51 -9.26 3.44 12.32
C ALA A 51 -7.93 3.85 12.97
N PRO A 52 -7.84 3.84 14.32
CA PRO A 52 -6.61 4.22 15.00
C PRO A 52 -5.46 3.28 14.63
N GLY A 53 -4.29 3.86 14.35
CA GLY A 53 -3.10 3.08 14.00
C GLY A 53 -3.07 2.54 12.56
N ARG A 54 -4.11 2.78 11.76
CA ARG A 54 -4.11 2.38 10.34
C ARG A 54 -3.09 3.20 9.56
N HIS A 55 -2.27 2.53 8.78
CA HIS A 55 -1.24 3.16 7.97
C HIS A 55 -0.89 2.34 6.73
N VAL A 56 -0.35 3.01 5.73
CA VAL A 56 0.19 2.37 4.54
C VAL A 56 1.54 1.78 4.87
N ILE A 57 1.70 0.47 4.61
CA ILE A 57 3.00 -0.21 4.69
C ILE A 57 3.74 -0.02 3.37
N GLN A 58 3.07 -0.30 2.25
CA GLN A 58 3.72 -0.26 0.94
C GLN A 58 2.75 0.18 -0.16
N ASN A 59 3.30 0.90 -1.13
CA ASN A 59 2.68 1.13 -2.42
C ASN A 59 3.47 0.35 -3.47
N ALA A 60 2.83 -0.61 -4.12
CA ALA A 60 3.49 -1.52 -5.06
C ALA A 60 3.67 -0.93 -6.48
N GLY A 61 3.33 0.35 -6.69
CA GLY A 61 3.49 1.01 -7.98
C GLY A 61 2.45 0.59 -9.02
N GLN A 62 2.80 0.69 -10.30
CA GLN A 62 1.86 0.45 -11.40
C GLN A 62 1.79 -1.05 -11.76
N TRP A 63 0.60 -1.62 -11.65
CA TRP A 63 0.28 -3.00 -12.02
C TRP A 63 -0.70 -3.02 -13.20
N ILE A 64 -0.71 -4.11 -13.95
CA ILE A 64 -1.72 -4.37 -14.99
C ILE A 64 -2.62 -5.50 -14.50
N GLU A 65 -3.90 -5.19 -14.31
CA GLU A 65 -4.92 -6.22 -14.05
C GLU A 65 -5.13 -7.02 -15.33
N LEU A 66 -5.08 -8.34 -15.19
CA LEU A 66 -5.39 -9.29 -16.26
C LEU A 66 -6.85 -9.75 -16.13
N ASP A 67 -7.47 -10.03 -17.27
CA ASP A 67 -8.76 -10.73 -17.30
C ASP A 67 -8.58 -12.16 -16.77
N ASN A 68 -9.42 -12.58 -15.82
CA ASN A 68 -9.22 -13.87 -15.12
C ASN A 68 -9.49 -15.10 -16.02
N ALA A 69 -10.23 -14.95 -17.13
CA ALA A 69 -10.52 -16.06 -18.04
C ALA A 69 -9.51 -16.13 -19.19
N THR A 70 -9.09 -14.98 -19.71
CA THR A 70 -8.26 -14.88 -20.93
C THR A 70 -6.81 -14.48 -20.66
N TYR A 71 -6.48 -14.06 -19.44
CA TYR A 71 -5.19 -13.49 -19.02
C TYR A 71 -4.70 -12.33 -19.89
N LYS A 72 -5.61 -11.66 -20.61
CA LYS A 72 -5.31 -10.47 -21.38
C LYS A 72 -5.29 -9.24 -20.49
N SER A 73 -4.40 -8.29 -20.79
CA SER A 73 -4.34 -7.01 -20.10
C SER A 73 -5.68 -6.28 -20.16
N ARG A 74 -6.19 -5.88 -19.00
CA ARG A 74 -7.50 -5.22 -18.85
C ARG A 74 -7.36 -3.74 -18.51
N ARG A 75 -6.69 -3.41 -17.42
CA ARG A 75 -6.53 -2.01 -16.96
C ARG A 75 -5.32 -1.84 -16.06
N ALA A 76 -4.80 -0.62 -16.04
CA ALA A 76 -3.74 -0.24 -15.10
C ALA A 76 -4.32 0.01 -13.71
N THR A 77 -3.68 -0.57 -12.71
CA THR A 77 -4.07 -0.52 -11.30
C THR A 77 -2.86 -0.19 -10.44
N GLN A 78 -3.11 0.05 -9.16
CA GLN A 78 -2.11 0.27 -8.13
C GLN A 78 -2.56 -0.45 -6.87
N ILE A 79 -1.61 -1.14 -6.23
CA ILE A 79 -1.85 -1.94 -5.03
C ILE A 79 -1.27 -1.19 -3.83
N PHE A 80 -2.08 -0.99 -2.81
CA PHE A 80 -1.67 -0.41 -1.54
C PHE A 80 -1.82 -1.47 -0.45
N LEU A 81 -0.71 -1.83 0.17
CA LEU A 81 -0.68 -2.67 1.36
C LEU A 81 -0.74 -1.76 2.57
N LEU A 82 -1.80 -1.93 3.38
CA LEU A 82 -1.91 -1.33 4.69
C LEU A 82 -1.57 -2.37 5.75
N ASN A 83 -1.54 -1.95 7.02
CA ASN A 83 -1.31 -2.86 8.14
C ASN A 83 -2.43 -3.88 8.36
N ASP A 84 -3.64 -3.61 7.87
CA ASP A 84 -4.81 -4.45 8.10
C ASP A 84 -5.62 -4.75 6.84
N HIS A 85 -5.38 -4.03 5.73
CA HIS A 85 -6.12 -4.21 4.47
C HIS A 85 -5.20 -4.19 3.25
N LEU A 86 -5.64 -4.86 2.20
CA LEU A 86 -5.11 -4.71 0.85
C LEU A 86 -6.11 -3.89 0.03
N LEU A 87 -5.68 -2.74 -0.49
CA LEU A 87 -6.50 -1.86 -1.33
C LEU A 87 -6.00 -1.91 -2.77
N ILE A 88 -6.93 -2.15 -3.71
CA ILE A 88 -6.69 -2.03 -5.14
C ILE A 88 -7.34 -0.73 -5.63
N ALA A 89 -6.60 0.03 -6.43
CA ALA A 89 -7.09 1.24 -7.06
C ALA A 89 -6.86 1.18 -8.57
N SER A 90 -7.88 1.51 -9.34
CA SER A 90 -7.82 1.57 -10.79
C SER A 90 -7.49 2.97 -11.31
N ARG A 91 -6.66 3.06 -12.35
CA ARG A 91 -6.41 4.32 -13.06
C ARG A 91 -7.61 4.66 -13.96
N LYS A 92 -8.29 5.77 -13.66
CA LYS A 92 -9.39 6.31 -14.47
C LYS A 92 -8.93 7.58 -15.18
N LYS A 93 -8.94 7.56 -16.51
CA LYS A 93 -8.71 8.75 -17.34
C LYS A 93 -9.92 9.67 -17.20
N ARG A 94 -9.79 10.82 -16.56
CA ARG A 94 -10.85 11.84 -16.64
C ARG A 94 -10.71 12.59 -17.97
N LYS A 95 -11.85 12.81 -18.62
CA LYS A 95 -12.01 13.91 -19.58
C LYS A 95 -12.33 15.14 -18.74
N THR A 96 -11.58 16.21 -18.93
CA THR A 96 -11.83 17.48 -18.24
C THR A 96 -13.05 18.11 -18.90
N ASP A 97 -14.15 18.34 -18.17
CA ASP A 97 -15.28 19.10 -18.67
C ASP A 97 -14.91 20.59 -18.69
N GLY A 98 -14.63 21.10 -19.88
CA GLY A 98 -14.23 22.49 -20.14
C GLY A 98 -13.57 22.61 -21.51
N PRO A 99 -13.53 23.82 -22.11
CA PRO A 99 -12.83 24.02 -23.37
C PRO A 99 -11.36 23.60 -23.19
N PRO A 100 -10.80 22.80 -24.12
CA PRO A 100 -9.44 22.29 -24.00
C PRO A 100 -8.48 23.48 -23.96
N ARG A 101 -7.91 23.76 -22.77
CA ARG A 101 -6.77 24.66 -22.66
C ARG A 101 -5.56 23.93 -23.21
N GLU A 102 -4.88 24.55 -24.16
CA GLU A 102 -3.63 24.02 -24.71
C GLU A 102 -2.67 23.68 -23.56
N GLY A 103 -2.25 22.41 -23.48
CA GLY A 103 -1.40 21.89 -22.41
C GLY A 103 -2.10 21.15 -21.27
N GLN A 104 -3.44 21.12 -21.20
CA GLN A 104 -4.16 20.36 -20.17
C GLN A 104 -4.31 18.89 -20.58
N GLY A 105 -3.24 18.11 -20.40
CA GLY A 105 -3.26 16.66 -20.61
C GLY A 105 -4.33 15.96 -19.76
N ASN A 106 -4.78 14.77 -20.20
CA ASN A 106 -5.74 13.97 -19.45
C ASN A 106 -5.24 13.69 -18.02
N ILE A 107 -5.96 14.22 -17.02
CA ILE A 107 -5.66 13.95 -15.61
C ILE A 107 -6.05 12.50 -15.32
N ILE A 108 -5.05 11.66 -15.06
CA ILE A 108 -5.25 10.29 -14.60
C ILE A 108 -5.45 10.32 -13.10
N LYS A 109 -6.59 9.82 -12.61
CA LYS A 109 -6.85 9.67 -11.18
C LYS A 109 -6.91 8.20 -10.79
N LEU A 110 -6.47 7.89 -9.58
CA LEU A 110 -6.69 6.58 -8.97
C LEU A 110 -8.06 6.59 -8.30
N VAL A 111 -8.81 5.50 -8.48
CA VAL A 111 -10.11 5.28 -7.86
C VAL A 111 -10.07 3.94 -7.17
N ALA A 112 -10.35 3.90 -5.87
CA ALA A 112 -10.48 2.67 -5.10
C ALA A 112 -11.58 1.79 -5.71
N ASP A 113 -11.26 0.51 -5.96
CA ASP A 113 -12.21 -0.41 -6.58
C ASP A 113 -12.51 -1.64 -5.72
N ARG A 114 -11.51 -2.20 -5.05
CA ARG A 114 -11.62 -3.38 -4.18
C ARG A 114 -10.73 -3.21 -2.97
N CYS A 115 -11.19 -3.74 -1.85
CA CYS A 115 -10.43 -3.73 -0.61
C CYS A 115 -10.83 -4.91 0.24
N TRP A 116 -9.84 -5.57 0.83
CA TRP A 116 -10.04 -6.76 1.65
C TRP A 116 -9.22 -6.66 2.93
N PRO A 117 -9.75 -7.13 4.08
CA PRO A 117 -8.94 -7.37 5.27
C PRO A 117 -7.80 -8.33 4.93
N LEU A 118 -6.59 -8.08 5.43
CA LEU A 118 -5.44 -8.93 5.12
C LEU A 118 -5.62 -10.39 5.54
N LEU A 119 -6.44 -10.64 6.56
CA LEU A 119 -6.74 -11.99 7.03
C LEU A 119 -7.57 -12.80 6.03
N ASP A 120 -8.27 -12.13 5.12
CA ASP A 120 -9.13 -12.76 4.11
C ASP A 120 -8.42 -12.84 2.73
N VAL A 121 -7.16 -12.39 2.64
CA VAL A 121 -6.41 -12.32 1.38
C VAL A 121 -5.52 -13.55 1.20
N GLU A 122 -5.67 -14.21 0.07
CA GLU A 122 -4.76 -15.24 -0.44
C GLU A 122 -4.04 -14.72 -1.68
N VAL A 123 -2.71 -14.96 -1.74
CA VAL A 123 -1.87 -14.59 -2.89
C VAL A 123 -1.20 -15.83 -3.43
N PHE A 124 -1.33 -16.05 -4.74
CA PHE A 124 -0.71 -17.16 -5.46
C PHE A 124 0.26 -16.61 -6.49
N ASP A 125 1.48 -17.13 -6.50
CA ASP A 125 2.43 -16.91 -7.58
C ASP A 125 1.96 -17.68 -8.82
N MET A 126 1.95 -17.02 -9.97
CA MET A 126 1.59 -17.62 -11.25
C MET A 126 2.82 -18.05 -12.06
N ALA A 127 4.04 -17.77 -11.58
CA ALA A 127 5.25 -18.38 -12.10
C ALA A 127 5.19 -19.89 -11.82
N GLY A 128 5.00 -20.70 -12.87
CA GLY A 128 4.90 -22.15 -12.72
C GLY A 128 6.12 -22.72 -11.98
N SER A 129 5.89 -23.65 -11.04
CA SER A 129 6.95 -24.44 -10.44
C SER A 129 7.76 -25.10 -11.56
N SER A 130 9.03 -24.70 -11.69
CA SER A 130 9.86 -24.95 -12.86
C SER A 130 10.14 -26.43 -13.07
N GLU A 131 9.34 -27.11 -13.89
CA GLU A 131 9.77 -28.35 -14.56
C GLU A 131 8.91 -28.68 -15.80
N SER A 132 8.81 -27.77 -16.78
CA SER A 132 8.55 -28.17 -18.17
C SER A 132 8.74 -27.00 -19.13
N SER A 133 9.56 -27.28 -20.14
CA SER A 133 10.06 -26.41 -21.19
C SER A 133 8.98 -25.78 -22.07
N SER A 134 9.37 -24.72 -22.78
CA SER A 134 8.86 -24.32 -24.11
C SER A 134 7.58 -23.48 -24.22
N THR A 135 7.56 -22.32 -23.56
CA THR A 135 7.12 -21.02 -24.11
C THR A 135 7.34 -20.00 -23.01
N ARG A 136 7.86 -18.80 -23.30
CA ARG A 136 7.94 -17.73 -22.29
C ARG A 136 6.50 -17.42 -21.83
N SER A 137 6.08 -18.04 -20.73
CA SER A 137 4.80 -17.75 -20.11
C SER A 137 4.80 -16.28 -19.74
N LYS A 138 3.84 -15.50 -20.26
CA LYS A 138 3.70 -14.06 -19.98
C LYS A 138 3.31 -13.77 -18.52
N LEU A 139 3.26 -14.80 -17.67
CA LEU A 139 2.80 -14.76 -16.29
C LEU A 139 3.93 -14.99 -15.26
N THR A 140 5.19 -15.02 -15.69
CA THR A 140 6.35 -15.21 -14.78
C THR A 140 6.52 -14.11 -13.73
N ASP A 141 5.84 -12.97 -13.90
CA ASP A 141 5.80 -11.86 -12.95
C ASP A 141 4.34 -11.47 -12.66
N ALA A 142 3.47 -12.47 -12.58
CA ALA A 142 2.06 -12.29 -12.29
C ALA A 142 1.70 -12.95 -10.95
N ILE A 143 0.91 -12.24 -10.16
CA ILE A 143 0.29 -12.78 -8.96
C ILE A 143 -1.21 -12.83 -9.14
N ARG A 144 -1.85 -13.84 -8.54
CA ARG A 144 -3.29 -13.89 -8.38
C ARG A 144 -3.62 -13.54 -6.93
N VAL A 145 -4.50 -12.56 -6.75
CA VAL A 145 -5.01 -12.17 -5.43
C VAL A 145 -6.47 -12.60 -5.33
N ARG A 146 -6.82 -13.26 -4.23
CA ARG A 146 -8.19 -13.63 -3.86
C ARG A 146 -8.49 -13.02 -2.50
N GLY A 147 -9.67 -12.40 -2.37
CA GLY A 147 -10.22 -11.88 -1.12
C GLY A 147 -11.73 -11.76 -1.22
#